data_AF-A0A9W6T5D4-F1
#
_entry.id   AF-A0A9W6T5D4-F1
#
_cell.length_a   1.000
_cell.length_b   1.000
_cell.length_c   1.000
_cell.angle_alpha   90.00
_cell.angle_beta   90.00
_cell.angle_gamma   90.00
#
_symmetry.space_group_name_H-M   'P 1'
#
loop_
_entity.id
_entity.type
_entity.pdbx_description
1 polymer ?
#
loop_
_entity_poly.entity_id
_entity_poly.type
_entity_poly.pdbx_seq_one_letter_code
_entity_poly.pdbx_strand_id
1 'polypeptide(L)'
;MLWSILSYALNDYKSVASQISLTGSAKGSFKDTSNYSQVLLDYFIRLNEILKKEQDDLNQGNKSIFSMFSGLFFSFIRYLKTTWFVITNSSFVNEISGILLFFCIFLSPLILVFIVEHFRYVYLGVSTNETLKWEYIKDLLGFHVLFKLEPVQRKGFPHRSNDSDKNTVYLIAQRTESDPYRFARLRDIDEIIKVETFINNKLVSVNSWEDLQNIYDDGFFNNFKNRFFPKKL
;
A
#
# COMPACT_ATOMS: atom_id res chain seq x y z
N MET A 1 -2.41 -12.26 -0.85
CA MET A 1 -1.32 -13.11 -1.36
C MET A 1 0.04 -12.66 -0.83
N LEU A 2 0.60 -11.50 -1.23
CA LEU A 2 1.87 -11.02 -0.64
C LEU A 2 1.81 -10.89 0.89
N TRP A 3 0.71 -10.37 1.44
CA TRP A 3 0.52 -10.23 2.89
C TRP A 3 0.38 -11.57 3.64
N SER A 4 -0.24 -12.60 3.06
CA SER A 4 -0.35 -13.92 3.69
C SER A 4 0.99 -14.65 3.69
N ILE A 5 1.73 -14.55 2.57
CA ILE A 5 3.10 -15.08 2.45
C ILE A 5 4.04 -14.35 3.40
N LEU A 6 3.96 -13.01 3.49
CA LEU A 6 4.79 -12.21 4.40
C LEU A 6 4.46 -12.50 5.88
N SER A 7 3.17 -12.61 6.22
CA SER A 7 2.71 -12.91 7.58
C SER A 7 3.12 -14.32 8.02
N TYR A 8 3.04 -15.31 7.11
CA TYR A 8 3.47 -16.68 7.39
C TYR A 8 5.00 -16.79 7.48
N ALA A 9 5.74 -16.15 6.57
CA ALA A 9 7.19 -16.08 6.61
C ALA A 9 7.71 -15.39 7.89
N LEU A 10 7.02 -14.35 8.38
CA LEU A 10 7.33 -13.67 9.64
C LEU A 10 7.05 -14.54 10.87
N ASN A 11 5.97 -15.34 10.86
CA ASN A 11 5.67 -16.26 11.96
C ASN A 11 6.64 -17.44 12.00
N ASP A 12 7.04 -17.96 10.85
CA ASP A 12 8.01 -19.05 10.75
C ASP A 12 9.43 -18.56 11.12
N TYR A 13 9.79 -17.33 10.74
CA TYR A 13 11.03 -16.68 11.19
C TYR A 13 11.10 -16.55 12.73
N LYS A 14 9.98 -16.20 13.39
CA LYS A 14 9.91 -16.17 14.87
C LYS A 14 10.12 -17.56 15.49
N SER A 15 9.58 -18.60 14.86
CA SER A 15 9.77 -20.00 15.28
C SER A 15 11.25 -20.41 15.19
N VAL A 16 11.89 -20.16 14.04
CA VAL A 16 13.31 -20.48 13.81
C VAL A 16 14.23 -19.65 14.71
N ALA A 17 13.95 -18.35 14.88
CA ALA A 17 14.69 -17.48 15.81
C ALA A 17 14.59 -17.94 17.27
N SER A 18 13.44 -18.50 17.68
CA SER A 18 13.27 -19.08 19.02
C SER A 18 14.10 -20.36 19.22
N GLN A 19 14.27 -21.18 18.19
CA GLN A 19 15.12 -22.38 18.24
C GLN A 19 16.62 -22.04 18.27
N ILE A 20 17.03 -20.97 17.58
CA ILE A 20 18.39 -20.42 17.63
C ILE A 20 18.67 -19.79 19.01
N SER A 21 17.68 -19.15 19.63
CA SER A 21 17.79 -18.60 20.98
C SER A 21 17.93 -19.66 22.07
N LEU A 22 17.32 -20.85 21.90
CA LEU A 22 17.42 -21.96 22.85
C LEU A 22 18.75 -22.71 22.77
N THR A 23 19.43 -22.66 21.62
CA THR A 23 20.74 -23.29 21.41
C THR A 23 21.92 -22.38 21.78
N GLY A 24 21.68 -21.08 21.99
CA GLY A 24 22.70 -20.07 22.33
C GLY A 24 23.18 -20.02 23.79
N SER A 25 22.73 -20.91 24.68
CA SER A 25 23.17 -20.94 26.10
C SER A 25 24.48 -21.71 26.33
N ALA A 26 25.17 -22.14 25.27
CA ALA A 26 26.50 -22.73 25.38
C ALA A 26 27.56 -21.74 24.86
N LYS A 27 28.33 -21.14 25.78
CA LYS A 27 29.60 -20.48 25.46
C LYS A 27 30.51 -21.47 24.74
N GLY A 28 30.58 -21.39 23.41
CA GLY A 28 31.44 -22.27 22.63
C GLY A 28 31.64 -21.75 21.22
N SER A 29 32.87 -21.30 20.96
CA SER A 29 33.57 -21.29 19.67
C SER A 29 32.76 -21.05 18.38
N PHE A 30 32.98 -19.87 17.78
CA PHE A 30 32.56 -19.45 16.43
C PHE A 30 33.20 -20.32 15.33
N LYS A 31 32.86 -21.61 15.26
CA LYS A 31 33.43 -22.58 14.30
C LYS A 31 32.42 -23.40 13.51
N ASP A 32 31.12 -23.26 13.76
CA ASP A 32 30.08 -24.01 13.06
C ASP A 32 29.24 -23.11 12.12
N THR A 33 29.87 -22.56 11.08
CA THR A 33 29.17 -21.94 9.94
C THR A 33 28.41 -22.97 9.09
N SER A 34 28.70 -24.26 9.26
CA SER A 34 27.96 -25.38 8.64
C SER A 34 26.51 -25.46 9.11
N ASN A 35 26.21 -24.97 10.32
CA ASN A 35 24.87 -25.09 10.90
C ASN A 35 23.90 -24.04 10.32
N TYR A 36 24.38 -22.82 10.06
CA TYR A 36 23.56 -21.75 9.48
C TYR A 36 23.23 -21.99 8.00
N SER A 37 24.18 -22.54 7.24
CA SER A 37 23.95 -22.87 5.83
C SER A 37 22.93 -24.01 5.68
N GLN A 38 22.92 -24.99 6.60
CA GLN A 38 21.89 -26.03 6.63
C GLN A 38 20.53 -25.50 7.05
N VAL A 39 20.45 -24.61 8.05
CA VAL A 39 19.18 -23.98 8.47
C VAL A 39 18.57 -23.15 7.33
N LEU A 40 19.38 -22.38 6.61
CA LEU A 40 18.92 -21.63 5.44
C LEU A 40 18.48 -22.56 4.30
N LEU A 41 19.21 -23.65 4.06
CA LEU A 41 18.85 -24.63 3.04
C LEU A 41 17.52 -25.34 3.39
N ASP A 42 17.31 -25.72 4.64
CA ASP A 42 16.06 -26.34 5.10
C ASP A 42 14.88 -25.36 5.00
N TYR A 43 15.11 -24.09 5.32
CA TYR A 43 14.14 -23.02 5.11
C TYR A 43 13.78 -22.87 3.62
N PHE A 44 14.76 -22.85 2.71
CA PHE A 44 14.50 -22.77 1.27
C PHE A 44 13.76 -24.01 0.74
N ILE A 45 14.04 -25.21 1.26
CA ILE A 45 13.35 -26.44 0.88
C ILE A 45 11.88 -26.38 1.33
N ARG A 46 11.61 -26.03 2.60
CA ARG A 46 10.24 -25.91 3.13
C ARG A 46 9.44 -24.84 2.39
N LEU A 47 10.07 -23.70 2.10
CA LEU A 47 9.43 -22.62 1.37
C LEU A 47 9.08 -23.05 -0.06
N ASN A 48 9.91 -23.87 -0.70
CA ASN A 48 9.63 -24.47 -2.00
C ASN A 48 8.49 -25.50 -1.96
N GLU A 49 8.38 -26.31 -0.90
CA GLU A 49 7.27 -27.26 -0.72
C GLU A 49 5.93 -26.56 -0.48
N ILE A 50 5.92 -25.50 0.33
CA ILE A 50 4.72 -24.69 0.61
C ILE A 50 4.24 -23.99 -0.67
N LEU A 51 5.16 -23.42 -1.45
CA LEU A 51 4.83 -22.77 -2.71
C LEU A 51 4.30 -23.76 -3.75
N LYS A 52 4.84 -24.99 -3.78
CA LYS A 52 4.35 -26.05 -4.67
C LYS A 52 2.91 -26.44 -4.31
N LYS A 53 2.57 -26.47 -3.02
CA LYS A 53 1.22 -26.75 -2.53
C LYS A 53 0.22 -25.64 -2.90
N GLU A 54 0.58 -24.36 -2.73
CA GLU A 54 -0.28 -23.24 -3.17
C GLU A 54 -0.45 -23.18 -4.70
N GLN A 55 0.58 -23.57 -5.46
CA GLN A 55 0.54 -23.64 -6.92
C GLN A 55 -0.46 -24.71 -7.42
N ASP A 56 -0.53 -25.87 -6.73
CA ASP A 56 -1.47 -26.95 -7.06
C ASP A 56 -2.93 -26.55 -6.74
N ASP A 57 -3.14 -25.77 -5.67
CA ASP A 57 -4.46 -25.22 -5.30
C ASP A 57 -4.91 -24.10 -6.28
N LEU A 58 -3.99 -23.30 -6.83
CA LEU A 58 -4.28 -22.21 -7.76
C LEU A 58 -4.46 -22.64 -9.22
N ASN A 59 -4.01 -23.84 -9.60
CA ASN A 59 -4.16 -24.40 -10.96
C ASN A 59 -5.63 -24.71 -11.35
N GLN A 60 -6.59 -24.51 -10.44
CA GLN A 60 -8.03 -24.56 -10.73
C GLN A 60 -8.63 -23.24 -11.27
N GLY A 61 -7.90 -22.11 -11.25
CA GLY A 61 -8.43 -20.82 -11.73
C GLY A 61 -7.39 -19.92 -12.39
N ASN A 62 -7.43 -19.84 -13.72
CA ASN A 62 -6.72 -18.87 -14.59
C ASN A 62 -5.24 -19.16 -14.94
N LYS A 63 -5.02 -19.89 -16.05
CA LYS A 63 -3.75 -20.55 -16.42
C LYS A 63 -2.70 -19.70 -17.17
N SER A 64 -3.05 -18.57 -17.78
CA SER A 64 -2.16 -17.88 -18.73
C SER A 64 -1.09 -17.00 -18.06
N ILE A 65 -1.51 -16.07 -17.20
CA ILE A 65 -0.57 -15.12 -16.56
C ILE A 65 0.24 -15.81 -15.45
N PHE A 66 -0.40 -16.72 -14.71
CA PHE A 66 0.22 -17.41 -13.59
C PHE A 66 1.33 -18.37 -14.03
N SER A 67 1.18 -19.03 -15.19
CA SER A 67 2.22 -19.92 -15.74
C SER A 67 3.47 -19.17 -16.22
N MET A 68 3.30 -17.92 -16.68
CA MET A 68 4.43 -17.07 -17.07
C MET A 68 5.23 -16.58 -15.86
N PHE A 69 4.53 -16.18 -14.78
CA PHE A 69 5.19 -15.78 -13.54
C PHE A 69 5.86 -16.95 -12.80
N SER A 70 5.25 -18.14 -12.81
CA SER A 70 5.85 -19.31 -12.18
C SER A 70 7.14 -19.74 -12.89
N GLY A 71 7.20 -19.71 -14.22
CA GLY A 71 8.40 -20.03 -14.99
C GLY A 71 9.58 -19.09 -14.69
N LEU A 72 9.31 -17.79 -14.57
CA LEU A 72 10.31 -16.80 -14.17
C LEU A 72 10.78 -17.02 -12.73
N PHE A 73 9.86 -17.35 -11.82
CA PHE A 73 10.18 -17.64 -10.43
C PHE A 73 11.05 -18.89 -10.28
N PHE A 74 10.71 -20.00 -10.95
CA PHE A 74 11.55 -21.21 -10.93
C PHE A 74 12.94 -20.97 -11.52
N SER A 75 13.04 -20.18 -12.60
CA SER A 75 14.31 -19.79 -13.19
C SER A 75 15.15 -18.97 -12.20
N PHE A 76 14.50 -18.07 -11.46
CA PHE A 76 15.13 -17.26 -10.41
C PHE A 76 15.62 -18.11 -9.23
N ILE A 77 14.81 -19.03 -8.71
CA ILE A 77 15.21 -19.95 -7.63
C ILE A 77 16.40 -20.82 -8.07
N ARG A 78 16.40 -21.32 -9.31
CA ARG A 78 17.53 -22.07 -9.86
C ARG A 78 18.80 -21.22 -9.91
N TYR A 79 18.67 -19.96 -10.36
CA TYR A 79 19.78 -19.00 -10.37
C TYR A 79 20.31 -18.72 -8.96
N LEU A 80 19.44 -18.52 -7.97
CA LEU A 80 19.85 -18.33 -6.57
C LEU A 80 20.62 -19.55 -6.04
N LYS A 81 20.15 -20.77 -6.33
CA LYS A 81 20.80 -22.01 -5.90
C LYS A 81 22.19 -22.17 -6.50
N THR A 82 22.34 -21.92 -7.80
CA THR A 82 23.65 -21.97 -8.47
C THR A 82 24.60 -20.91 -7.91
N THR A 83 24.10 -19.69 -7.69
CA THR A 83 24.90 -18.58 -7.15
C THR A 83 25.33 -18.85 -5.71
N TRP A 84 24.45 -19.39 -4.87
CA TRP A 84 24.75 -19.79 -3.49
C TRP A 84 25.86 -20.85 -3.45
N PHE A 85 25.77 -21.88 -4.29
CA PHE A 85 26.80 -22.93 -4.35
C PHE A 85 28.18 -22.38 -4.73
N VAL A 86 28.24 -21.40 -5.63
CA VAL A 86 29.51 -20.74 -5.99
C VAL A 86 30.04 -19.89 -4.84
N ILE A 87 29.15 -19.20 -4.12
CA ILE A 87 29.51 -18.34 -2.97
C ILE A 87 30.06 -19.18 -1.80
N THR A 88 29.40 -20.27 -1.42
CA THR A 88 29.80 -21.10 -0.27
C THR A 88 31.10 -21.89 -0.50
N ASN A 89 31.45 -22.15 -1.76
CA ASN A 89 32.70 -22.84 -2.09
C ASN A 89 33.88 -21.88 -2.33
N SER A 90 33.70 -20.59 -2.04
CA SER A 90 34.71 -19.56 -2.29
C SER A 90 35.35 -19.05 -1.00
N SER A 91 36.01 -17.89 -1.03
CA SER A 91 36.68 -17.32 0.14
C SER A 91 35.67 -16.75 1.16
N PHE A 92 36.08 -16.64 2.43
CA PHE A 92 35.26 -16.05 3.49
C PHE A 92 34.77 -14.62 3.17
N VAL A 93 35.57 -13.84 2.44
CA VAL A 93 35.19 -12.48 2.00
C VAL A 93 34.06 -12.51 0.97
N ASN A 94 34.09 -13.50 0.08
CA ASN A 94 33.05 -13.71 -0.92
C ASN A 94 31.76 -14.26 -0.29
N GLU A 95 31.87 -15.06 0.77
CA GLU A 95 30.72 -15.53 1.55
C GLU A 95 29.92 -14.36 2.14
N ILE A 96 30.60 -13.44 2.86
CA ILE A 96 29.95 -12.24 3.43
C ILE A 96 29.33 -11.37 2.33
N SER A 97 30.07 -11.13 1.24
CA SER A 97 29.60 -10.33 0.12
C SER A 97 28.38 -10.96 -0.57
N GLY A 98 28.36 -12.29 -0.66
CA GLY A 98 27.25 -13.06 -1.22
C GLY A 98 25.99 -13.00 -0.35
N ILE A 99 26.14 -13.09 0.98
CA ILE A 99 25.02 -12.92 1.93
C ILE A 99 24.43 -11.51 1.79
N LEU A 100 25.28 -10.47 1.73
CA LEU A 100 24.84 -9.09 1.52
C LEU A 100 24.11 -8.93 0.18
N LEU A 101 24.63 -9.52 -0.90
CA LEU A 101 24.00 -9.49 -2.21
C LEU A 101 22.60 -10.12 -2.17
N PHE A 102 22.44 -11.28 -1.56
CA PHE A 102 21.12 -11.91 -1.41
C PHE A 102 20.18 -11.04 -0.60
N PHE A 103 20.65 -10.47 0.51
CA PHE A 103 19.86 -9.54 1.31
C PHE A 103 19.35 -8.36 0.46
N CYS A 104 20.21 -7.75 -0.35
CA CYS A 104 19.82 -6.69 -1.29
C CYS A 104 18.81 -7.17 -2.33
N ILE A 105 19.00 -8.34 -2.93
CA ILE A 105 18.08 -8.91 -3.93
C ILE A 105 16.69 -9.15 -3.32
N PHE A 106 16.62 -9.67 -2.09
CA PHE A 106 15.35 -9.89 -1.40
C PHE A 106 14.69 -8.59 -0.94
N LEU A 107 15.47 -7.59 -0.53
CA LEU A 107 14.94 -6.30 -0.08
C LEU A 107 14.50 -5.42 -1.26
N SER A 108 15.14 -5.54 -2.43
CA SER A 108 14.84 -4.76 -3.62
C SER A 108 13.35 -4.76 -4.04
N PRO A 109 12.65 -5.91 -4.19
CA PRO A 109 11.23 -5.91 -4.55
C PRO A 109 10.36 -5.25 -3.48
N LEU A 110 10.70 -5.41 -2.20
CA LEU A 110 9.99 -4.75 -1.11
C LEU A 110 10.10 -3.22 -1.23
N ILE A 111 11.32 -2.71 -1.40
CA ILE A 111 11.58 -1.28 -1.61
C ILE A 111 10.85 -0.78 -2.87
N LEU A 112 10.85 -1.57 -3.94
CA LEU A 112 10.18 -1.20 -5.19
C LEU A 112 8.67 -1.01 -5.00
N VAL A 113 8.01 -1.89 -4.23
CA VAL A 113 6.58 -1.72 -3.88
C VAL A 113 6.36 -0.40 -3.13
N PHE A 114 7.20 -0.08 -2.14
CA PHE A 114 7.10 1.19 -1.43
C PHE A 114 7.34 2.39 -2.35
N ILE A 115 8.31 2.32 -3.26
CA ILE A 115 8.59 3.39 -4.23
C ILE A 115 7.38 3.62 -5.13
N VAL A 116 6.80 2.56 -5.70
CA VAL A 116 5.61 2.67 -6.57
C VAL A 116 4.44 3.31 -5.82
N GLU A 117 4.20 2.91 -4.57
CA GLU A 117 3.14 3.49 -3.76
C GLU A 117 3.40 4.99 -3.47
N HIS A 118 4.65 5.38 -3.19
CA HIS A 118 4.99 6.79 -3.00
C HIS A 118 4.87 7.61 -4.28
N PHE A 119 5.22 7.05 -5.44
CA PHE A 119 4.99 7.70 -6.74
C PHE A 119 3.50 7.93 -6.97
N ARG A 120 2.66 6.94 -6.66
CA ARG A 120 1.21 7.10 -6.72
C ARG A 120 0.71 8.20 -5.76
N TYR A 121 1.25 8.30 -4.56
CA TYR A 121 0.90 9.38 -3.62
C TYR A 121 1.31 10.77 -4.14
N VAL A 122 2.45 10.88 -4.80
CA VAL A 122 2.87 12.14 -5.45
C VAL A 122 1.94 12.47 -6.63
N TYR A 123 1.56 11.47 -7.41
CA TYR A 123 0.59 11.62 -8.50
C TYR A 123 -0.76 12.14 -8.02
N LEU A 124 -1.25 11.61 -6.90
CA LEU A 124 -2.53 12.05 -6.33
C LEU A 124 -2.43 13.36 -5.54
N GLY A 125 -1.23 13.84 -5.23
CA GLY A 125 -1.06 15.01 -4.35
C GLY A 125 -1.49 14.72 -2.91
N VAL A 126 -1.25 13.50 -2.42
CA VAL A 126 -1.75 13.03 -1.12
C VAL A 126 -0.58 12.69 -0.19
N SER A 127 -0.65 13.14 1.06
CA SER A 127 0.27 12.71 2.12
C SER A 127 -0.15 11.37 2.74
N THR A 128 0.78 10.60 3.32
CA THR A 128 0.44 9.29 3.93
C THR A 128 -0.61 9.43 5.04
N ASN A 129 -0.61 10.56 5.77
CA ASN A 129 -1.61 10.86 6.78
C ASN A 129 -2.98 11.21 6.17
N GLU A 130 -3.00 11.82 4.98
CA GLU A 130 -4.23 12.07 4.23
C GLU A 130 -4.78 10.79 3.59
N THR A 131 -3.96 9.81 3.23
CA THR A 131 -4.43 8.55 2.62
C THR A 131 -5.49 7.86 3.47
N LEU A 132 -5.35 7.86 4.81
CA LEU A 132 -6.36 7.32 5.73
C LEU A 132 -7.68 8.11 5.68
N LYS A 133 -7.61 9.43 5.49
CA LYS A 133 -8.80 10.27 5.33
C LYS A 133 -9.47 9.99 3.98
N TRP A 134 -8.68 9.74 2.94
CA TRP A 134 -9.19 9.36 1.62
C TRP A 134 -9.82 7.98 1.59
N GLU A 135 -9.34 7.05 2.42
CA GLU A 135 -9.97 5.73 2.59
C GLU A 135 -11.39 5.87 3.16
N TYR A 136 -11.56 6.72 4.19
CA TYR A 136 -12.90 7.04 4.70
C TYR A 136 -13.81 7.66 3.62
N ILE A 137 -13.30 8.58 2.79
CA ILE A 137 -14.06 9.16 1.67
C ILE A 137 -14.43 8.10 0.63
N LYS A 138 -13.53 7.13 0.37
CA LYS A 138 -13.78 6.01 -0.53
C LYS A 138 -14.94 5.14 -0.07
N ASP A 139 -15.01 4.88 1.23
CA ASP A 139 -16.11 4.13 1.83
C ASP A 139 -17.42 4.90 1.68
N LEU A 140 -17.43 6.21 1.96
CA LEU A 140 -18.60 7.07 1.76
C LEU A 140 -19.09 7.10 0.30
N LEU A 141 -18.16 7.12 -0.66
CA LEU A 141 -18.47 6.98 -2.09
C LEU A 141 -19.09 5.62 -2.39
N GLY A 142 -18.54 4.54 -1.84
CA GLY A 142 -19.05 3.18 -2.00
C GLY A 142 -20.47 3.00 -1.45
N PHE A 143 -20.83 3.75 -0.40
CA PHE A 143 -22.18 3.77 0.17
C PHE A 143 -23.13 4.74 -0.53
N HIS A 144 -22.67 5.51 -1.52
CA HIS A 144 -23.45 6.56 -2.20
C HIS A 144 -24.08 7.58 -1.24
N VAL A 145 -23.38 7.90 -0.14
CA VAL A 145 -23.87 8.85 0.89
C VAL A 145 -23.22 10.23 0.81
N LEU A 146 -22.35 10.45 -0.18
CA LEU A 146 -21.59 11.69 -0.33
C LEU A 146 -22.25 12.64 -1.32
N PHE A 147 -22.46 13.88 -0.90
CA PHE A 147 -23.06 14.94 -1.70
C PHE A 147 -22.19 16.20 -1.67
N LYS A 148 -22.27 17.03 -2.70
CA LYS A 148 -21.65 18.34 -2.77
C LYS A 148 -22.70 19.42 -2.98
N LEU A 149 -22.47 20.59 -2.40
CA LEU A 149 -23.25 21.79 -2.66
C LEU A 149 -22.59 22.66 -3.71
N GLU A 150 -23.28 22.84 -4.83
CA GLU A 150 -22.88 23.74 -5.90
C GLU A 150 -23.76 25.00 -5.85
N PRO A 151 -23.19 26.21 -5.87
CA PRO A 151 -23.99 27.43 -5.92
C PRO A 151 -24.80 27.48 -7.22
N VAL A 152 -26.11 27.74 -7.14
CA VAL A 152 -26.96 27.85 -8.33
C VAL A 152 -26.53 29.09 -9.11
N GLN A 153 -25.89 28.89 -10.28
CA GLN A 153 -25.51 29.99 -11.16
C GLN A 153 -26.76 30.76 -11.62
N ARG A 154 -26.88 32.02 -11.19
CA ARG A 154 -27.86 32.93 -11.78
C ARG A 154 -27.37 33.37 -13.15
N LYS A 155 -28.08 32.98 -14.21
CA LYS A 155 -27.82 33.45 -15.58
C LYS A 155 -27.76 34.98 -15.60
N GLY A 156 -26.62 35.56 -15.98
CA GLY A 156 -26.44 37.01 -16.17
C GLY A 156 -25.47 37.72 -15.24
N PHE A 157 -24.91 37.04 -14.23
CA PHE A 157 -23.86 37.62 -13.38
C PHE A 157 -22.49 37.02 -13.75
N PRO A 158 -21.48 37.85 -14.06
CA PRO A 158 -20.14 37.35 -14.39
C PRO A 158 -19.58 36.57 -13.20
N HIS A 159 -19.10 35.37 -13.51
CA HIS A 159 -18.35 34.51 -12.60
C HIS A 159 -17.23 35.31 -11.94
N ARG A 160 -17.29 35.50 -10.62
CA ARG A 160 -16.13 35.92 -9.83
C ARG A 160 -15.26 34.67 -9.66
N SER A 161 -14.61 34.27 -10.74
CA SER A 161 -14.03 32.94 -11.03
C SER A 161 -12.80 32.55 -10.20
N ASN A 162 -12.42 33.28 -9.16
CA ASN A 162 -11.21 32.99 -8.40
C ASN A 162 -11.44 32.47 -6.98
N ASP A 163 -12.69 32.44 -6.49
CA ASP A 163 -13.00 32.07 -5.09
C ASP A 163 -14.09 31.01 -4.95
N SER A 164 -14.74 30.60 -6.05
CA SER A 164 -15.83 29.62 -6.02
C SER A 164 -15.35 28.17 -5.78
N ASP A 165 -14.14 27.82 -6.22
CA ASP A 165 -13.58 26.47 -5.98
C ASP A 165 -13.24 26.22 -4.51
N LYS A 166 -13.13 27.27 -3.69
CA LYS A 166 -12.84 27.14 -2.24
C LYS A 166 -14.08 26.95 -1.37
N ASN A 167 -15.29 27.08 -1.94
CA ASN A 167 -16.55 27.05 -1.19
C ASN A 167 -17.42 25.82 -1.48
N THR A 168 -16.93 24.82 -2.20
CA THR A 168 -17.64 23.54 -2.37
C THR A 168 -17.73 22.83 -1.01
N VAL A 169 -18.93 22.76 -0.44
CA VAL A 169 -19.17 22.07 0.84
C VAL A 169 -19.60 20.64 0.55
N TYR A 170 -18.82 19.68 1.06
CA TYR A 170 -19.15 18.25 1.01
C TYR A 170 -19.96 17.83 2.22
N LEU A 171 -21.00 17.04 1.96
CA LEU A 171 -22.02 16.61 2.90
C LEU A 171 -22.16 15.10 2.92
N ILE A 172 -22.39 14.55 4.11
CA ILE A 172 -22.69 13.15 4.33
C ILE A 172 -24.18 13.03 4.62
N ALA A 173 -24.88 12.22 3.83
CA ALA A 173 -26.26 11.85 4.13
C ALA A 173 -26.28 10.80 5.25
N GLN A 174 -26.89 11.14 6.37
CA GLN A 174 -27.15 10.22 7.47
C GLN A 174 -28.64 9.90 7.52
N ARG A 175 -28.95 8.61 7.51
CA ARG A 175 -30.30 8.12 7.72
C ARG A 175 -30.51 7.88 9.21
N THR A 176 -31.37 8.66 9.85
CA THR A 176 -31.76 8.47 11.26
C THR A 176 -33.18 7.90 11.31
N GLU A 177 -33.51 7.14 12.36
CA GLU A 177 -34.86 6.56 12.54
C GLU A 177 -35.97 7.63 12.64
N SER A 178 -35.63 8.84 13.10
CA SER A 178 -36.56 9.94 13.34
C SER A 178 -36.66 10.97 12.20
N ASP A 179 -35.69 11.00 11.27
CA ASP A 179 -35.64 11.97 10.19
C ASP A 179 -34.89 11.38 8.98
N PRO A 180 -35.54 11.23 7.82
CA PRO A 180 -34.95 10.51 6.69
C PRO A 180 -33.77 11.22 6.02
N TYR A 181 -33.55 12.52 6.25
CA TYR A 181 -32.52 13.29 5.55
C TYR A 181 -31.79 14.29 6.45
N ARG A 182 -30.77 13.81 7.18
CA ARG A 182 -29.81 14.69 7.85
C ARG A 182 -28.52 14.77 7.04
N PHE A 183 -28.01 15.99 6.86
CA PHE A 183 -26.73 16.24 6.20
C PHE A 183 -25.73 16.76 7.22
N ALA A 184 -24.62 16.04 7.40
CA ALA A 184 -23.48 16.48 8.22
C ALA A 184 -22.36 17.01 7.30
N ARG A 185 -21.62 18.03 7.72
CA ARG A 185 -20.42 18.45 6.98
C ARG A 185 -19.35 17.37 7.08
N LEU A 186 -18.65 17.12 5.98
CA LEU A 186 -17.50 16.19 5.98
C LEU A 186 -16.37 16.65 6.92
N ARG A 187 -16.23 17.96 7.14
CA ARG A 187 -15.21 18.54 8.03
C ARG A 187 -15.59 18.44 9.51
N ASP A 188 -16.87 18.61 9.83
CA ASP A 188 -17.40 18.63 11.19
C ASP A 188 -18.70 17.82 11.23
N ILE A 189 -18.58 16.55 11.61
CA ILE A 189 -19.68 15.58 11.62
C ILE A 189 -20.78 16.01 12.62
N ASP A 190 -20.41 16.77 13.65
CA ASP A 190 -21.31 17.26 14.68
C ASP A 190 -22.14 18.48 14.22
N GLU A 191 -21.73 19.14 13.12
CA GLU A 191 -22.47 20.27 12.55
C GLU A 191 -23.53 19.76 11.56
N ILE A 192 -24.76 19.60 12.06
CA ILE A 192 -25.92 19.26 11.24
C ILE A 192 -26.35 20.50 10.45
N ILE A 193 -26.33 20.39 9.12
CA ILE A 193 -26.79 21.46 8.25
C ILE A 193 -28.31 21.40 8.10
N LYS A 194 -28.96 22.52 8.39
CA LYS A 194 -30.40 22.70 8.18
C LYS A 194 -30.72 22.91 6.70
N VAL A 195 -31.87 22.37 6.29
CA VAL A 195 -32.39 22.39 4.91
C VAL A 195 -32.47 23.79 4.29
N GLU A 196 -32.64 24.83 5.12
CA GLU A 196 -32.72 26.23 4.69
C GLU A 196 -31.43 26.74 3.99
N THR A 197 -30.28 26.13 4.26
CA THR A 197 -29.02 26.48 3.56
C THR A 197 -28.98 26.02 2.10
N PHE A 198 -29.92 25.18 1.67
CA PHE A 198 -30.03 24.71 0.28
C PHE A 198 -30.78 25.69 -0.64
N ILE A 199 -31.42 26.74 -0.10
CA ILE A 199 -32.32 27.62 -0.88
C ILE A 199 -31.62 28.29 -2.08
N ASN A 200 -30.29 28.44 -2.07
CA ASN A 200 -29.51 28.99 -3.18
C ASN A 200 -28.44 28.02 -3.74
N ASN A 201 -28.45 26.76 -3.30
CA ASN A 201 -27.43 25.77 -3.64
C ASN A 201 -28.09 24.50 -4.21
N LYS A 202 -27.50 23.97 -5.27
CA LYS A 202 -27.87 22.68 -5.83
C LYS A 202 -27.10 21.58 -5.09
N LEU A 203 -27.84 20.63 -4.53
CA LEU A 203 -27.27 19.40 -4.01
C LEU A 203 -26.98 18.44 -5.16
N VAL A 204 -25.74 17.97 -5.28
CA VAL A 204 -25.30 17.04 -6.32
C VAL A 204 -24.66 15.83 -5.64
N SER A 205 -25.09 14.63 -6.05
CA SER A 205 -24.46 13.38 -5.58
C SER A 205 -23.04 13.28 -6.14
N VAL A 206 -22.09 12.89 -5.30
CA VAL A 206 -20.72 12.59 -5.71
C VAL A 206 -20.64 11.08 -5.92
N ASN A 207 -20.44 10.64 -7.16
CA ASN A 207 -20.53 9.23 -7.51
C ASN A 207 -19.18 8.60 -7.82
N SER A 208 -18.17 9.42 -8.15
CA SER A 208 -16.86 8.94 -8.51
C SER A 208 -15.73 9.83 -7.99
N TRP A 209 -14.49 9.36 -8.13
CA TRP A 209 -13.30 10.08 -7.69
C TRP A 209 -13.07 11.38 -8.47
N GLU A 210 -13.52 11.43 -9.72
CA GLU A 210 -13.40 12.58 -10.59
C GLU A 210 -14.32 13.73 -10.17
N ASP A 211 -15.37 13.44 -9.40
CA ASP A 211 -16.28 14.45 -8.84
C ASP A 211 -15.69 15.16 -7.61
N LEU A 212 -14.60 14.61 -7.04
CA LEU A 212 -13.91 15.16 -5.87
C LEU A 212 -12.78 16.10 -6.30
N GLN A 213 -12.87 17.35 -5.85
CA GLN A 213 -11.73 18.27 -5.93
C GLN A 213 -10.76 17.98 -4.78
N ASN A 214 -9.58 17.44 -5.12
CA ASN A 214 -8.47 17.37 -4.17
C ASN A 214 -7.79 18.75 -4.07
N ILE A 215 -8.06 19.47 -2.99
CA ILE A 215 -7.44 20.77 -2.70
C ILE A 215 -5.94 20.71 -2.40
N TYR A 216 -5.38 19.51 -2.21
CA TYR A 216 -3.95 19.28 -2.00
C TYR A 216 -3.22 18.88 -3.28
N ASP A 217 -3.94 18.66 -4.39
CA ASP A 217 -3.34 18.33 -5.68
C ASP A 217 -3.00 19.60 -6.46
N ASP A 218 -1.74 20.00 -6.43
CA ASP A 218 -1.21 21.09 -7.26
C ASP A 218 -0.74 20.59 -8.65
N GLY A 219 -1.00 19.32 -8.97
CA GLY A 219 -0.50 18.60 -10.13
C GLY A 219 0.82 17.89 -9.86
N PHE A 220 1.04 16.75 -10.54
CA PHE A 220 2.16 15.83 -10.30
C PHE A 220 3.52 16.51 -10.12
N PHE A 221 3.91 17.41 -11.02
CA PHE A 221 5.21 18.08 -10.95
C PHE A 221 5.34 19.05 -9.77
N ASN A 222 4.27 19.75 -9.42
CA ASN A 222 4.26 20.64 -8.26
C ASN A 222 4.28 19.83 -6.96
N ASN A 223 3.47 18.76 -6.88
CA ASN A 223 3.47 17.83 -5.75
C ASN A 223 4.86 17.20 -5.56
N PHE A 224 5.49 16.75 -6.65
CA PHE A 224 6.84 16.19 -6.63
C PHE A 224 7.84 17.23 -6.12
N LYS A 225 7.82 18.43 -6.69
CA LYS A 225 8.72 19.52 -6.29
C LYS A 225 8.53 19.90 -4.82
N ASN A 226 7.30 20.02 -4.35
CA ASN A 226 7.00 20.37 -2.96
C ASN A 226 7.48 19.29 -1.99
N ARG A 227 7.47 18.01 -2.40
CA ARG A 227 7.86 16.87 -1.55
C ARG A 227 9.37 16.65 -1.50
N PHE A 228 10.07 16.80 -2.62
CA PHE A 228 11.52 16.59 -2.70
C PHE A 228 12.34 17.88 -2.47
N PHE A 229 11.75 19.05 -2.75
CA PHE A 229 12.38 20.36 -2.61
C PHE A 229 11.44 21.33 -1.89
N PRO A 230 11.12 21.08 -0.61
CA PRO A 230 10.23 21.94 0.15
C PRO A 230 10.79 23.35 0.21
N LYS A 231 9.97 24.35 -0.14
CA LYS A 231 10.31 25.75 0.09
C LYS A 231 10.30 25.96 1.60
N LYS A 232 11.50 26.08 2.19
CA LYS A 232 11.84 26.39 3.60
C LYS A 232 10.66 26.40 4.60
N LEU A 233 10.76 25.51 5.59
CA LEU A 233 9.97 25.50 6.83
C LEU A 233 10.00 26.86 7.55
#